data_AF-A0A919YAE9-F1
#
_entry.id   AF-A0A919YAE9-F1
#
_cell.length_a   1.000
_cell.length_b   1.000
_cell.length_c   1.000
_cell.angle_alpha   90.00
_cell.angle_beta   90.00
_cell.angle_gamma   90.00
#
_symmetry.space_group_name_H-M   'P 1'
#
loop_
_entity.id
_entity.type
_entity.pdbx_description
1 polymer ?
#
loop_
_entity_poly.entity_id
_entity_poly.type
_entity_poly.pdbx_seq_one_letter_code
_entity_poly.pdbx_strand_id
1 'polypeptide(L)' 'MFFTIGYTVITLLYIAIFIYRIRRNTFSSYLKEEIGLIAIFFIISPGLKVPGILKAIYLSITLLVFIYGCTKNYKK' A
#
# COMPACT_ATOMS: atom_id res chain seq x y z
N MET A 1 19.21 -7.72 -5.68
CA MET A 1 18.64 -8.53 -4.59
C MET A 1 18.28 -7.71 -3.36
N PHE A 2 19.22 -7.00 -2.72
CA PHE A 2 18.92 -6.17 -1.52
C PHE A 2 17.79 -5.15 -1.73
N PHE A 3 17.80 -4.40 -2.84
CA PHE A 3 16.71 -3.46 -3.17
C PHE A 3 15.35 -4.13 -3.33
N THR A 4 15.33 -5.36 -3.84
CA THR A 4 14.10 -6.16 -4.04
C THR A 4 13.54 -6.66 -2.72
N ILE A 5 14.40 -7.10 -1.81
CA ILE A 5 14.03 -7.54 -0.47
C ILE A 5 13.54 -6.34 0.35
N GLY A 6 14.26 -5.21 0.32
CA GLY A 6 13.84 -3.99 1.01
C GLY A 6 12.48 -3.49 0.53
N TYR A 7 12.27 -3.44 -0.79
CA TYR A 7 10.98 -3.08 -1.37
C TYR A 7 9.87 -4.03 -0.90
N THR A 8 10.12 -5.35 -0.94
CA THR A 8 9.14 -6.36 -0.51
C THR A 8 8.75 -6.20 0.96
N VAL A 9 9.73 -6.08 1.86
CA VAL A 9 9.50 -5.96 3.30
C VAL A 9 8.74 -4.67 3.62
N ILE A 10 9.13 -3.55 3.01
CA ILE A 10 8.46 -2.25 3.20
C ILE A 10 7.01 -2.35 2.72
N THR A 11 6.78 -2.90 1.52
CA THR A 11 5.41 -3.01 0.96
C THR A 11 4.53 -3.91 1.82
N LEU A 12 5.05 -5.04 2.30
CA LEU A 12 4.32 -5.94 3.21
C LEU A 12 3.97 -5.27 4.54
N LEU A 13 4.90 -4.51 5.13
CA LEU A 13 4.65 -3.71 6.32
C LEU A 13 3.52 -2.69 6.09
N TYR A 14 3.54 -2.00 4.94
CA TYR A 14 2.46 -1.10 4.58
C TYR A 14 1.13 -1.84 4.50
N ILE A 15 1.04 -2.92 3.73
CA ILE A 15 -0.19 -3.71 3.60
C ILE A 15 -0.72 -4.16 4.98
N ALA A 16 0.17 -4.59 5.88
CA ALA A 16 -0.21 -4.96 7.24
C ALA A 16 -0.78 -3.77 8.05
N ILE A 17 -0.17 -2.59 7.95
CA ILE A 17 -0.69 -1.36 8.60
C ILE A 17 -2.06 -1.00 8.06
N PHE A 18 -2.25 -1.07 6.74
CA PHE A 18 -3.54 -0.83 6.10
C PHE A 18 -4.61 -1.80 6.64
N ILE A 19 -4.32 -3.11 6.65
CA ILE A 19 -5.24 -4.12 7.19
C ILE A 19 -5.56 -3.86 8.67
N TYR A 20 -4.56 -3.49 9.48
CA TYR A 20 -4.73 -3.15 10.89
C TYR A 20 -5.65 -1.94 11.09
N ARG A 21 -5.46 -0.86 10.31
CA ARG A 21 -6.30 0.34 10.35
C ARG A 21 -7.73 0.07 9.90
N ILE A 22 -7.91 -0.79 8.90
CA ILE A 22 -9.23 -1.26 8.44
C ILE A 22 -9.94 -2.06 9.54
N ARG A 23 -9.21 -2.88 10.30
CA ARG A 23 -9.76 -3.62 11.45
C ARG A 23 -10.16 -2.69 12.60
N ARG A 24 -9.37 -1.65 12.88
CA ARG A 24 -9.62 -0.64 13.92
C ARG A 24 -10.63 0.44 13.53
N ASN A 25 -11.14 0.43 12.29
CA ASN A 25 -11.97 1.49 11.70
C ASN A 25 -11.38 2.91 11.79
N THR A 26 -10.05 3.04 11.87
CA THR A 26 -9.36 4.34 11.91
C THR A 26 -8.96 4.83 10.52
N PHE A 27 -9.22 4.04 9.49
CA PHE A 27 -8.85 4.30 8.10
C PHE A 27 -9.27 5.69 7.61
N SER A 28 -10.52 6.09 7.89
CA SER A 28 -11.07 7.36 7.41
C SER A 28 -10.35 8.59 7.98
N SER A 29 -9.78 8.50 9.19
CA SER A 29 -9.00 9.61 9.78
C SER A 29 -7.64 9.80 9.10
N TYR A 30 -7.13 8.76 8.45
CA TYR A 30 -5.79 8.73 7.86
C TYR A 30 -5.80 8.64 6.33
N LEU A 31 -6.95 8.82 5.68
CA LEU A 31 -7.11 8.74 4.23
C LEU A 31 -6.11 9.60 3.44
N LYS A 32 -5.81 10.82 3.93
CA LYS A 32 -4.82 11.70 3.30
C LYS A 32 -3.41 11.13 3.33
N GLU A 33 -3.00 10.55 4.47
CA GLU A 33 -1.70 9.87 4.59
C GLU A 33 -1.64 8.63 3.71
N GLU A 34 -2.73 7.86 3.65
CA GLU A 34 -2.82 6.63 2.87
C GLU A 34 -2.73 6.91 1.35
N ILE A 35 -3.41 7.94 0.86
CA ILE A 35 -3.30 8.40 -0.52
C ILE A 35 -1.88 8.91 -0.81
N GLY A 36 -1.30 9.69 0.10
CA GLY A 36 0.07 10.18 -0.03
C GLY A 36 1.10 9.05 -0.14
N LEU A 37 0.94 7.99 0.65
CA LEU A 37 1.80 6.81 0.61
C LEU A 37 1.69 6.05 -0.71
N ILE A 38 0.48 5.87 -1.25
CA ILE A 38 0.27 5.24 -2.56
C ILE A 38 0.92 6.09 -3.67
N ALA A 39 0.77 7.41 -3.60
CA ALA A 39 1.38 8.32 -4.58
C ALA A 39 2.92 8.25 -4.55
N ILE A 40 3.51 8.23 -3.35
CA ILE A 40 4.95 8.05 -3.16
C ILE A 40 5.41 6.70 -3.76
N PHE A 41 4.66 5.63 -3.51
CA PHE A 41 4.95 4.32 -4.11
C PHE A 41 4.90 4.35 -5.63
N PHE A 42 3.94 5.05 -6.23
CA PHE A 42 3.83 5.22 -7.68
C PHE A 42 4.99 6.00 -8.29
N ILE A 43 5.51 7.01 -7.58
CA ILE A 43 6.62 7.86 -8.04
C ILE A 43 7.97 7.15 -7.89
N ILE A 44 8.18 6.42 -6.80
CA ILE A 44 9.47 5.77 -6.49
C ILE A 44 9.61 4.43 -7.23
N SER A 45 8.50 3.71 -7.46
CA SER A 45 8.51 2.38 -8.09
C SER A 45 9.21 2.33 -9.46
N PRO A 46 9.06 3.30 -10.39
CA PRO A 46 9.79 3.32 -11.67
C PRO A 46 11.32 3.35 -11.50
N GLY A 47 11.82 4.11 -10.52
CA GLY A 47 13.27 4.29 -10.29
C GLY A 47 13.97 3.09 -9.64
N LEU A 48 13.22 2.15 -9.05
CA LEU A 48 13.78 0.97 -8.40
C LEU A 48 14.10 -0.13 -9.42
N LYS A 49 15.30 -0.72 -9.37
CA LYS A 49 15.71 -1.90 -10.14
C LYS A 49 15.07 -3.20 -9.59
N VAL A 50 13.74 -3.23 -9.53
CA VAL A 50 12.92 -4.37 -9.09
C VAL A 50 12.23 -4.98 -10.32
N PRO A 51 12.07 -6.32 -10.40
CA PRO A 51 11.38 -6.95 -11.53
C PRO A 51 9.97 -6.37 -11.71
N GLY A 52 9.61 -6.03 -12.95
CA GLY A 52 8.33 -5.38 -13.25
C GLY A 52 7.11 -6.18 -12.78
N ILE A 53 7.19 -7.51 -12.83
CA ILE A 53 6.15 -8.43 -12.34
C ILE A 53 5.91 -8.24 -10.83
N LEU A 54 6.97 -8.14 -10.03
CA LEU A 54 6.85 -7.92 -8.58
C LEU A 54 6.21 -6.57 -8.28
N LYS A 55 6.63 -5.51 -8.99
CA LYS A 55 6.03 -4.18 -8.86
C LYS A 55 4.53 -4.22 -9.13
N ALA A 56 4.12 -4.88 -10.22
CA ALA A 56 2.72 -5.00 -10.59
C ALA A 56 1.90 -5.72 -9.51
N ILE A 57 2.37 -6.87 -9.01
CA ILE A 57 1.71 -7.64 -7.96
C ILE A 57 1.51 -6.79 -6.70
N TYR A 58 2.58 -6.16 -6.21
CA TYR A 58 2.53 -5.36 -4.98
C TYR A 58 1.61 -4.14 -5.11
N LEU A 59 1.65 -3.48 -6.27
CA LEU A 59 0.84 -2.31 -6.53
C LEU A 59 -0.65 -2.67 -6.65
N SER A 60 -0.98 -3.80 -7.29
CA SER A 60 -2.34 -4.34 -7.34
C SER A 60 -2.87 -4.73 -5.95
N ILE A 61 -2.07 -5.41 -5.12
CA ILE A 61 -2.48 -5.79 -3.76
C ILE A 61 -2.72 -4.53 -2.91
N THR A 62 -1.81 -3.55 -2.99
CA THR A 62 -1.94 -2.30 -2.23
C THR A 62 -3.20 -1.54 -2.63
N LEU A 63 -3.50 -1.46 -3.93
CA LEU A 63 -4.75 -0.86 -4.43
C LEU A 63 -6.00 -1.61 -3.95
N LEU A 64 -6.00 -2.94 -4.00
CA LEU A 64 -7.14 -3.74 -3.52
C LEU A 64 -7.40 -3.52 -2.03
N VAL A 65 -6.35 -3.51 -1.21
CA VAL A 65 -6.46 -3.26 0.23
C VAL A 65 -6.94 -1.84 0.50
N PHE A 66 -6.47 -0.86 -0.27
CA PHE A 66 -6.92 0.53 -0.19
C PHE A 66 -8.41 0.67 -0.53
N ILE A 67 -8.84 0.13 -1.67
CA ILE A 67 -10.25 0.17 -2.10
C ILE A 67 -11.13 -0.52 -1.07
N TYR A 68 -10.73 -1.70 -0.59
CA TYR A 68 -11.47 -2.42 0.45
C TYR A 68 -11.57 -1.60 1.74
N GLY A 69 -10.49 -0.95 2.16
CA GLY A 69 -10.46 -0.08 3.33
C GLY A 69 -11.38 1.12 3.19
N CYS A 70 -11.40 1.75 2.02
CA CYS A 70 -12.35 2.81 1.66
C CYS A 70 -13.78 2.28 1.75
N THR A 71 -14.14 1.22 1.03
CA THR A 71 -15.53 0.69 0.99
C THR A 71 -16.04 0.31 2.39
N LYS A 72 -15.19 -0.28 3.24
CA LYS A 72 -15.58 -0.69 4.58
C LYS A 72 -15.75 0.48 5.55
N ASN A 73 -14.90 1.51 5.45
CA ASN A 73 -14.91 2.64 6.39
C ASN A 73 -15.81 3.81 5.94
N TYR A 74 -16.11 3.93 4.64
CA TYR A 74 -17.03 4.97 4.13
C TYR A 74 -18.51 4.71 4.48
N LYS A 75 -18.83 3.50 4.95
CA LYS A 75 -20.20 3.11 5.37
C LYS A 75 -20.53 3.48 6.83
N LYS A 76 -19.69 4.26 7.51
CA LYS A 76 -19.92 4.70 8.89
C LYS A 76 -20.22 6.18 8.96
#